data_AF-A0A933K2L0-F1
#
_entry.id   AF-A0A933K2L0-F1
#
_cell.length_a   1.000
_cell.length_b   1.000
_cell.length_c   1.000
_cell.angle_alpha   90.00
_cell.angle_beta   90.00
_cell.angle_gamma   90.00
#
_symmetry.space_group_name_H-M   'P 1'
#
loop_
_entity.id
_entity.type
_entity.pdbx_description
1 polymer ?
#
loop_
_entity_poly.entity_id
_entity_poly.type
_entity_poly.pdbx_seq_one_letter_code
_entity_poly.pdbx_strand_id
1 'polypeptide(L)' 'MIRLTVTLDEGELDEARKALGTRTKRETIAKALREVTRLARLRCLLEHRGRVDLGFTTQDLIRRREEP' A
#
# COMPACT_ATOMS: atom_id res chain seq x y z
N MET A 1 16.46 15.99 -8.51
CA MET A 1 16.81 15.43 -7.19
C MET A 1 16.96 16.59 -6.23
N ILE A 2 16.35 16.54 -5.04
CA ILE A 2 16.48 17.59 -4.03
C ILE A 2 17.47 17.15 -2.94
N ARG A 3 18.22 18.09 -2.36
CA ARG A 3 19.07 17.82 -1.19
C ARG A 3 18.39 18.42 0.04
N LEU A 4 18.25 17.60 1.07
CA LEU A 4 17.56 17.95 2.30
C LEU A 4 18.33 17.34 3.48
N THR A 5 18.35 18.07 4.60
CA THR A 5 18.80 17.55 5.89
C THR A 5 17.56 17.26 6.74
N VAL A 6 17.46 16.04 7.28
CA VAL A 6 16.38 15.62 8.17
C VAL A 6 16.97 14.94 9.39
N THR A 7 16.35 15.15 10.55
CA THR A 7 16.65 14.41 11.77
C THR A 7 15.73 13.20 11.83
N LEU A 8 16.30 12.02 12.06
CA LEU A 8 15.59 10.74 12.12
C LEU A 8 16.08 9.98 13.35
N ASP A 9 15.22 9.16 13.93
CA ASP A 9 15.66 8.16 14.91
C ASP A 9 16.52 7.10 14.21
N GLU A 10 17.66 6.77 14.80
CA GLU A 10 18.59 5.81 14.20
C GLU A 10 18.08 4.37 14.32
N GLY A 11 17.37 4.04 15.41
CA GLY A 11 16.77 2.73 15.60
C GLY A 11 15.69 2.44 14.56
N GLU A 12 14.75 3.37 14.38
CA GLU A 12 13.70 3.26 13.37
C GLU A 12 14.27 3.13 11.95
N LEU A 13 15.34 3.87 11.65
CA LEU A 13 15.99 3.82 10.34
C LEU A 13 16.66 2.46 10.09
N ASP A 14 17.27 1.86 11.10
CA ASP A 14 17.90 0.55 11.00
C ASP A 14 16.87 -0.58 10.91
N GLU A 15 15.75 -0.47 11.63
CA GLU A 15 14.61 -1.38 11.48
C GLU A 15 14.03 -1.31 10.07
N ALA A 16 13.75 -0.11 9.57
CA ALA A 16 13.29 0.10 8.20
C ALA A 16 14.29 -0.46 7.17
N ARG A 17 15.59 -0.32 7.42
CA ARG A 17 16.64 -0.86 6.53
C ARG A 17 16.57 -2.37 6.45
N LYS A 18 16.43 -3.06 7.60
CA LYS A 18 16.27 -4.52 7.69
C LYS A 18 14.98 -4.98 7.02
N ALA A 19 13.85 -4.36 7.36
CA ALA A 19 12.54 -4.70 6.81
C ALA A 19 12.47 -4.53 5.28
N LEU A 20 13.10 -3.48 4.75
CA LEU A 20 13.11 -3.18 3.33
C LEU A 20 14.26 -3.86 2.56
N GLY A 21 15.20 -4.52 3.24
CA GLY A 21 16.36 -5.19 2.64
C GLY A 21 17.29 -4.23 1.88
N THR A 22 17.49 -3.02 2.41
CA THR A 22 18.28 -1.96 1.74
C THR A 22 19.66 -1.81 2.35
N ARG A 23 20.61 -1.21 1.61
CA ARG A 23 22.02 -1.10 2.05
C ARG A 23 22.38 0.28 2.59
N THR A 24 21.72 1.33 2.10
CA THR A 24 22.08 2.72 2.46
C THR A 24 20.90 3.48 3.01
N LYS A 25 21.15 4.42 3.95
CA LYS A 25 20.12 5.30 4.54
C LYS A 25 19.26 5.98 3.44
N ARG A 26 19.91 6.47 2.38
CA ARG A 26 19.24 7.09 1.21
C ARG A 26 18.30 6.12 0.50
N GLU A 27 18.74 4.88 0.27
CA GLU A 27 17.94 3.86 -0.40
C GLU A 27 16.73 3.45 0.46
N THR A 28 16.95 3.28 1.76
CA THR A 28 15.89 3.00 2.74
C THR A 28 14.81 4.06 2.70
N ILE A 29 15.20 5.35 2.83
CA ILE A 29 14.27 6.48 2.79
C ILE A 29 13.52 6.53 1.46
N ALA A 30 14.23 6.39 0.33
CA ALA A 30 13.61 6.43 -0.99
C ALA A 30 12.62 5.28 -1.21
N LYS A 31 12.92 4.07 -0.71
CA LYS A 31 12.04 2.91 -0.82
C LYS A 31 10.84 3.03 0.12
N ALA A 32 11.04 3.52 1.35
CA ALA A 32 9.96 3.79 2.30
C ALA A 32 8.95 4.79 1.75
N LEU A 33 9.40 5.91 1.18
CA LEU A 33 8.51 6.94 0.59
C LEU A 33 7.68 6.38 -0.57
N ARG A 34 8.30 5.57 -1.44
CA ARG A 34 7.57 4.88 -2.52
C ARG A 34 6.52 3.93 -1.98
N GLU A 35 6.86 3.17 -0.95
CA GLU A 35 5.99 2.17 -0.36
C GLU A 35 4.78 2.80 0.33
N VAL A 36 5.00 3.88 1.11
CA VAL A 36 3.91 4.65 1.71
C VAL A 36 2.96 5.21 0.64
N THR A 37 3.52 5.73 -0.46
CA THR A 37 2.69 6.22 -1.58
C THR A 37 1.91 5.09 -2.25
N ARG A 38 2.51 3.91 -2.42
CA ARG A 38 1.86 2.72 -2.96
C ARG A 38 0.69 2.28 -2.07
N LEU A 39 0.90 2.23 -0.76
CA LEU A 39 -0.12 1.89 0.23
C LEU A 39 -1.26 2.92 0.25
N ALA A 40 -0.96 4.21 0.16
CA ALA A 40 -1.97 5.26 0.08
C ALA A 40 -2.85 5.13 -1.18
N ARG A 41 -2.24 4.84 -2.34
CA ARG A 41 -2.97 4.57 -3.57
C ARG A 41 -3.87 3.35 -3.46
N LEU A 42 -3.37 2.26 -2.86
CA LEU A 42 -4.17 1.06 -2.62
C LEU A 42 -5.37 1.35 -1.70
N ARG A 43 -5.19 2.13 -0.63
CA ARG A 43 -6.30 2.56 0.23
C ARG A 43 -7.35 3.35 -0.53
N CYS A 44 -6.92 4.34 -1.32
CA CYS A 44 -7.83 5.13 -2.16
C CYS A 44 -8.60 4.25 -3.17
N LEU A 45 -7.93 3.26 -3.78
CA LEU A 45 -8.59 2.29 -4.66
C LEU A 45 -9.60 1.41 -3.91
N LEU A 46 -9.31 0.99 -2.68
CA LEU A 46 -10.26 0.25 -1.83
C LEU A 46 -11.46 1.12 -1.44
N GLU A 47 -11.25 2.40 -1.15
CA GLU A 47 -12.32 3.36 -0.85
C GLU A 47 -13.20 3.63 -2.09
N HIS A 48 -12.59 3.80 -3.27
CA HIS A 48 -13.32 4.09 -4.52
C HIS A 48 -13.94 2.86 -5.17
N ARG A 49 -13.36 1.66 -4.97
CA ARG A 49 -13.99 0.37 -5.31
C ARG A 49 -14.82 -0.20 -4.17
N GLY A 50 -14.97 0.54 -3.08
CA GLY A 50 -15.63 0.17 -1.83
C GLY A 50 -17.16 0.17 -1.90
N ARG A 51 -17.71 -0.59 -2.84
CA ARG A 51 -18.91 -1.41 -2.65
C ARG A 51 -18.72 -2.71 -3.43
N VAL A 52 -17.73 -3.50 -3.06
CA VAL A 52 -17.81 -4.93 -3.37
C VAL A 52 -18.75 -5.52 -2.34
N ASP A 53 -20.03 -5.56 -2.69
CA ASP A 53 -21.04 -6.26 -1.90
C ASP A 53 -20.73 -7.76 -1.95
N LEU A 54 -20.10 -8.26 -0.89
CA LEU A 54 -19.88 -9.70 -0.68
C LEU A 54 -21.14 -10.39 -0.13
N GLY A 55 -22.27 -9.67 -0.05
CA GLY A 55 -23.56 -10.18 0.42
C GLY A 55 -24.34 -11.02 -0.60
N PHE A 56 -23.75 -11.40 -1.74
CA PHE A 56 -24.42 -12.27 -2.68
C PHE A 56 -24.37 -13.72 -2.20
N THR A 57 -25.55 -14.29 -1.98
CA THR A 57 -25.70 -15.73 -1.80
C THR A 57 -25.48 -16.45 -3.13
N THR A 58 -25.25 -17.76 -3.10
CA THR A 58 -25.12 -18.57 -4.32
C THR A 58 -26.33 -18.42 -5.27
N GLN A 59 -27.53 -18.19 -4.73
CA GLN A 59 -28.73 -17.93 -5.53
C GLN A 59 -28.68 -16.59 -6.27
N ASP A 60 -28.14 -15.53 -5.66
CA ASP A 60 -28.01 -14.22 -6.29
C ASP A 60 -27.03 -14.25 -7.47
N LEU A 61 -25.98 -15.07 -7.37
CA LEU A 61 -25.01 -15.28 -8.43
C LEU A 61 -25.58 -16.11 -9.60
N ILE A 62 -26.43 -17.11 -9.31
CA ILE A 62 -27.12 -17.90 -10.34
C ILE A 62 -28.12 -17.03 -11.11
N ARG A 63 -28.92 -16.24 -10.40
CA ARG A 63 -29.92 -15.35 -11.02
C ARG A 63 -29.31 -14.37 -12.02
N ARG A 64 -28.17 -13.76 -11.66
CA ARG A 64 -27.46 -12.83 -12.55
C ARG A 64 -26.78 -13.49 -13.75
N ARG A 65 -26.52 -14.80 -13.69
CA ARG A 65 -25.97 -15.57 -14.80
C ARG A 65 -27.05 -15.92 -15.84
N GLU A 66 -28.31 -15.98 -15.41
CA GLU A 66 -29.46 -16.32 -16.26
C GLU A 66 -30.18 -15.09 -16.83
N GLU A 67 -29.90 -13.88 -16.34
CA GLU A 67 -30.33 -12.63 -16.96
C GLU A 67 -29.30 -12.21 -18.05
N PRO A 68 -29.71 -12.07 -19.34
CA PRO A 68 -28.82 -11.72 -20.45
C PRO A 68 -28.37 -10.25 -20.48
#